data_AF-A0A132AD05-F1
#
_entry.id   AF-A0A132AD05-F1
#
_cell.length_a   1.000
_cell.length_b   1.000
_cell.length_c   1.000
_cell.angle_alpha   90.00
_cell.angle_beta   90.00
_cell.angle_gamma   90.00
#
_symmetry.space_group_name_H-M   'P 1'
#
loop_
_entity.id
_entity.type
_entity.pdbx_description
1 polymer ?
#
loop_
_entity_poly.entity_id
_entity_poly.type
_entity_poly.pdbx_seq_one_letter_code
_entity_poly.pdbx_strand_id
1 'polypeptide(L)'
;DDVICVSELKLGFIAQSCLAPGFSTILANLFAMRSFKTAPDMPVWQNDYLCGTGMEMYTEYLSTAFENMTFAEAAELCFLKLKLLLIAIEISSKSGENGSNILINPRSNLVKIQAKTQGFFMAQSADEVKR
;
A
#
# COMPACT_ATOMS: atom_id res chain seq x y z
N ASP A 1 -9.87 -7.64 18.63
CA ASP A 1 -9.50 -6.45 19.42
C ASP A 1 -8.09 -6.05 19.09
N ASP A 2 -7.92 -4.89 18.46
CA ASP A 2 -6.61 -4.35 18.08
C ASP A 2 -6.21 -3.25 19.07
N VAL A 3 -5.01 -3.36 19.64
CA VAL A 3 -4.45 -2.36 20.56
C VAL A 3 -3.36 -1.58 19.84
N ILE A 4 -3.57 -0.27 19.69
CA ILE A 4 -2.59 0.60 19.03
C ILE A 4 -1.60 1.14 20.07
N CYS A 5 -0.35 0.69 20.00
CA CYS A 5 0.73 1.21 20.83
C CYS A 5 1.32 2.50 20.22
N VAL A 6 0.86 3.66 20.69
CA VAL A 6 1.31 4.97 20.18
C VAL A 6 2.83 5.16 20.31
N SER A 7 3.43 4.67 21.40
CA SER A 7 4.88 4.76 21.63
C SER A 7 5.67 3.97 20.60
N GLU A 8 5.21 2.76 20.26
CA GLU A 8 5.83 1.91 19.24
C GLU A 8 5.76 2.56 17.86
N LEU A 9 4.58 3.03 17.46
CA LEU A 9 4.39 3.71 16.18
C LEU A 9 5.25 4.98 16.06
N LYS A 10 5.27 5.82 17.10
CA LYS A 10 6.05 7.06 17.10
C LYS A 10 7.54 6.79 16.93
N LEU A 11 8.09 5.85 17.72
CA LEU A 11 9.52 5.52 17.63
C LEU A 11 9.85 4.80 16.32
N GLY A 12 8.95 3.93 15.83
CA GLY A 12 9.08 3.27 14.53
C GLY A 12 9.13 4.26 13.37
N PHE A 13 8.26 5.28 13.36
CA PHE A 13 8.25 6.30 12.32
C PHE A 13 9.52 7.18 12.33
N ILE A 14 10.03 7.51 13.52
CA ILE A 14 11.30 8.24 13.65
C ILE A 14 12.45 7.38 13.15
N ALA A 15 12.52 6.11 13.56
CA ALA A 15 13.56 5.18 13.14
C ALA A 15 13.59 4.99 11.62
N GLN A 16 12.43 4.83 10.97
CA GLN A 16 12.35 4.73 9.51
C GLN A 16 12.68 6.06 8.82
N SER A 17 12.32 7.20 9.42
CA SER A 17 12.72 8.52 8.90
C SER A 17 14.23 8.75 8.95
N CYS A 18 14.96 8.08 9.86
CA CYS A 18 16.43 8.10 9.86
C CYS A 18 17.03 7.33 8.66
N LEU A 19 16.33 6.33 8.13
CA LEU A 19 16.76 5.58 6.93
C LEU A 19 16.34 6.30 5.64
N ALA A 20 15.12 6.85 5.62
CA ALA A 20 14.56 7.58 4.49
C ALA A 20 13.88 8.88 4.98
N PRO A 21 14.55 10.04 4.85
CA PRO A 21 13.99 11.32 5.28
C PRO A 21 12.63 11.60 4.63
N GLY A 22 11.63 11.97 5.43
CA GLY A 22 10.26 12.23 4.97
C GLY A 22 9.30 11.04 5.02
N PHE A 23 9.79 9.82 5.32
CA PHE A 23 8.95 8.62 5.41
C PHE A 23 7.77 8.75 6.38
N SER A 24 7.99 9.34 7.56
CA SER A 24 6.92 9.61 8.54
C SER A 24 5.81 10.50 7.99
N THR A 25 6.13 11.48 7.13
CA THR A 25 5.14 12.37 6.52
C THR A 25 4.32 11.63 5.47
N ILE A 26 4.94 10.76 4.68
CA ILE A 26 4.25 9.90 3.71
C ILE A 26 3.24 9.01 4.43
N LEU A 27 3.66 8.27 5.46
CA LEU A 27 2.75 7.41 6.21
C LEU A 27 1.65 8.19 6.93
N ALA A 28 1.98 9.34 7.54
CA ALA A 28 0.98 10.16 8.21
C ALA A 28 -0.12 10.66 7.25
N ASN A 29 0.25 10.98 6.01
CA ASN A 29 -0.73 11.38 4.99
C ASN A 29 -1.57 10.18 4.52
N LEU A 30 -0.98 9.00 4.35
CA LEU A 30 -1.70 7.79 3.91
C LEU A 30 -2.79 7.31 4.89
N PHE A 31 -2.59 7.54 6.19
CA PHE A 31 -3.59 7.22 7.22
C PHE A 31 -4.59 8.35 7.48
N ALA A 32 -4.30 9.56 6.99
CA ALA A 32 -5.17 10.70 7.16
C ALA A 32 -6.07 10.85 5.94
N MET A 33 -7.37 10.58 6.10
CA MET A 33 -8.36 10.91 5.08
C MET A 33 -8.30 12.41 4.77
N ARG A 34 -7.87 12.75 3.55
CA ARG A 34 -7.71 14.14 3.11
C ARG A 34 -8.26 14.30 1.70
N SER A 35 -9.29 15.13 1.57
CA SER A 35 -9.67 15.64 0.25
C SER A 35 -8.66 16.71 -0.18
N PHE A 36 -8.06 16.56 -1.35
CA PHE A 36 -7.22 17.59 -1.93
C PHE A 36 -8.00 18.43 -2.94
N LYS A 37 -7.67 19.71 -3.03
CA LYS A 37 -8.12 20.61 -4.10
C LYS A 37 -6.89 21.35 -4.59
N THR A 38 -6.49 21.09 -5.82
CA THR A 38 -5.44 21.87 -6.49
C THR A 38 -6.01 23.18 -7.01
N ALA A 39 -5.16 24.19 -7.15
CA ALA A 39 -5.55 25.48 -7.72
C ALA A 39 -4.44 25.96 -8.66
N PRO A 40 -4.79 26.59 -9.79
CA PRO A 40 -3.80 27.10 -10.74
C PRO A 40 -2.91 28.19 -10.15
N ASP A 41 -3.40 28.90 -9.13
CA ASP A 41 -2.68 29.97 -8.44
C ASP A 41 -1.71 29.45 -7.35
N MET A 42 -1.73 28.14 -7.05
CA MET A 42 -0.82 27.55 -6.08
C MET A 42 0.53 27.20 -6.71
N PRO A 43 1.64 27.31 -5.94
CA PRO A 43 2.94 26.82 -6.38
C PRO A 43 2.89 25.35 -6.79
N VAL A 44 3.67 24.99 -7.82
CA VAL A 44 3.71 23.62 -8.38
C VAL A 44 4.00 22.57 -7.30
N TRP A 45 5.02 22.80 -6.46
CA TRP A 45 5.38 21.88 -5.38
C TRP A 45 4.23 21.62 -4.40
N GLN A 46 3.38 22.62 -4.17
CA GLN A 46 2.24 22.51 -3.25
C GLN A 46 1.12 21.72 -3.90
N ASN A 47 0.86 21.92 -5.19
CA ASN A 47 -0.11 21.12 -5.94
C ASN A 47 0.32 19.64 -6.01
N ASP A 48 1.61 19.36 -6.26
CA ASP A 48 2.14 18.00 -6.29
C ASP A 48 2.07 17.33 -4.91
N TYR A 49 2.44 18.06 -3.84
CA TYR A 49 2.30 17.58 -2.47
C TYR A 49 0.84 17.27 -2.14
N LEU A 50 -0.10 18.17 -2.44
CA LEU A 50 -1.53 17.98 -2.19
C LEU A 50 -2.09 16.79 -2.97
N CYS A 51 -1.66 16.59 -4.22
CA CYS A 51 -2.01 15.40 -4.99
C CYS A 51 -1.58 14.11 -4.25
N GLY A 52 -0.35 14.08 -3.73
CA GLY A 52 0.13 12.95 -2.92
C GLY A 52 -0.64 12.74 -1.62
N THR A 53 -1.17 13.80 -0.99
CA THR A 53 -1.98 13.68 0.23
C THR A 53 -3.35 13.03 -0.01
N GLY A 54 -3.82 12.97 -1.26
CA GLY A 54 -5.06 12.30 -1.62
C GLY A 54 -4.93 10.79 -1.79
N MET A 55 -3.73 10.24 -1.64
CA MET A 55 -3.50 8.80 -1.69
C MET A 55 -3.82 8.18 -0.33
N GLU A 56 -4.51 7.06 -0.35
CA GLU A 56 -4.90 6.30 0.84
C GLU A 56 -4.53 4.82 0.67
N MET A 57 -4.41 4.11 1.79
CA MET A 57 -4.14 2.68 1.79
C MET A 57 -5.44 1.88 1.78
N TYR A 58 -5.54 0.97 0.82
CA TYR A 58 -6.69 0.10 0.64
C TYR A 58 -6.27 -1.38 0.62
N THR A 59 -7.19 -2.24 1.02
CA THR A 59 -7.04 -3.69 0.93
C THR A 59 -8.14 -4.25 0.04
N GLU A 60 -7.76 -5.13 -0.88
CA GLU A 60 -8.73 -5.79 -1.77
C GLU A 60 -8.20 -7.15 -2.22
N TYR A 61 -9.10 -8.08 -2.52
CA TYR A 61 -8.71 -9.39 -3.01
C TYR A 61 -8.29 -9.33 -4.48
N LEU A 62 -7.13 -9.93 -4.78
CA LEU A 62 -6.67 -10.04 -6.16
C LEU A 62 -7.59 -10.96 -6.96
N SER A 63 -7.87 -10.57 -8.21
CA SER A 63 -8.66 -11.37 -9.12
C SER A 63 -7.93 -12.67 -9.52
N THR A 64 -8.69 -13.65 -10.02
CA THR A 64 -8.13 -14.93 -10.49
C THR A 64 -7.15 -14.76 -11.65
N ALA A 65 -7.16 -13.62 -12.34
CA ALA A 65 -6.23 -13.31 -13.42
C ALA A 65 -4.78 -13.14 -12.93
N PHE A 66 -4.58 -12.83 -11.65
CA PHE A 66 -3.26 -12.70 -11.04
C PHE A 66 -2.73 -14.02 -10.45
N GLU A 67 -3.51 -15.09 -10.46
CA GLU A 67 -3.07 -16.38 -9.93
C GLU A 67 -1.84 -16.92 -10.68
N ASN A 68 -0.90 -17.48 -9.92
CA ASN A 68 0.39 -17.99 -10.41
C ASN A 68 1.36 -16.95 -10.96
N MET A 69 1.00 -15.66 -11.00
CA MET A 69 1.93 -14.57 -11.27
C MET A 69 2.82 -14.31 -10.06
N THR A 70 4.02 -13.81 -10.33
CA THR A 70 4.89 -13.26 -9.29
C THR A 70 4.35 -11.90 -8.83
N PHE A 71 4.76 -11.47 -7.64
CA PHE A 71 4.42 -10.15 -7.13
C PHE A 71 4.86 -9.02 -8.07
N ALA A 72 6.04 -9.15 -8.70
CA ALA A 72 6.57 -8.13 -9.61
C ALA A 72 5.71 -7.99 -10.88
N GLU A 73 5.31 -9.11 -11.50
CA GLU A 73 4.44 -9.10 -12.67
C GLU A 73 3.07 -8.51 -12.35
N ALA A 74 2.50 -8.88 -11.20
CA ALA A 74 1.22 -8.33 -10.76
C ALA A 74 1.31 -6.83 -10.45
N ALA A 75 2.37 -6.40 -9.74
CA ALA A 75 2.60 -4.99 -9.42
C ALA A 75 2.77 -4.15 -10.70
N GLU A 76 3.48 -4.66 -11.70
CA GLU A 76 3.63 -4.02 -13.00
C GLU A 76 2.26 -3.85 -13.70
N LEU A 77 1.46 -4.91 -13.76
CA LEU A 77 0.13 -4.85 -14.37
C LEU A 77 -0.80 -3.87 -13.63
N CYS A 78 -0.81 -3.91 -12.29
CA CYS A 78 -1.57 -2.98 -11.46
C CYS A 78 -1.16 -1.53 -11.76
N PHE A 79 0.13 -1.25 -11.83
CA PHE A 79 0.61 0.11 -12.06
C PHE A 79 0.35 0.60 -13.49
N LEU A 80 0.61 -0.24 -14.50
CA LEU A 80 0.51 0.16 -15.90
C LEU A 80 -0.94 0.20 -16.39
N LYS A 81 -1.76 -0.80 -16.03
CA LYS A 81 -3.13 -0.97 -16.54
C LYS A 81 -4.20 -0.40 -15.62
N LEU A 82 -4.05 -0.59 -14.31
CA LEU A 82 -5.06 -0.19 -13.32
C LEU A 82 -4.78 1.18 -12.69
N LYS A 83 -3.52 1.67 -12.79
CA LYS A 83 -3.03 2.87 -12.09
C LYS A 83 -3.05 2.73 -10.57
N LEU A 84 -2.88 1.51 -10.08
CA LEU A 84 -2.83 1.17 -8.67
C LEU A 84 -1.40 0.82 -8.26
N LEU A 85 -0.95 1.29 -7.10
CA LEU A 85 0.35 0.92 -6.55
C LEU A 85 0.19 -0.23 -5.55
N LEU A 86 0.52 -1.45 -5.96
CA LEU A 86 0.55 -2.63 -5.11
C LEU A 86 1.84 -2.66 -4.27
N ILE A 87 1.73 -2.80 -2.95
CA ILE A 87 2.86 -2.67 -2.00
C ILE A 87 3.13 -3.95 -1.24
N ALA A 88 2.07 -4.66 -0.86
CA ALA A 88 2.17 -5.88 -0.09
C ALA A 88 1.07 -6.86 -0.49
N ILE A 89 1.30 -8.14 -0.17
CA ILE A 89 0.31 -9.21 -0.29
C ILE A 89 0.25 -10.00 1.01
N GLU A 90 -0.93 -10.49 1.34
CA GLU A 90 -1.14 -11.41 2.45
C GLU A 90 -1.05 -12.85 1.96
N ILE A 91 -0.21 -13.66 2.61
CA ILE A 91 -0.08 -15.08 2.33
C ILE A 91 -0.59 -15.87 3.53
N SER A 92 -1.57 -16.73 3.28
CA SER A 92 -2.02 -17.73 4.24
C SER A 92 -0.95 -18.82 4.37
N SER A 93 -0.36 -18.96 5.56
CA SER A 93 0.51 -20.10 5.86
C SER A 93 -0.32 -21.39 5.91
N LYS A 94 0.16 -22.46 5.24
CA LYS A 94 -0.48 -23.79 5.28
C LYS A 94 -0.13 -24.59 6.55
N SER A 95 0.86 -24.13 7.31
CA SER A 95 1.22 -24.69 8.60
C SER A 95 0.26 -24.10 9.62
N GLY A 96 -0.47 -24.93 10.38
CA GLY A 96 -1.58 -24.59 11.29
C GLY A 96 -1.31 -23.62 12.45
N GLU A 97 -0.36 -22.71 12.30
CA GLU A 97 -0.28 -21.45 13.03
C GLU A 97 -1.23 -20.46 12.35
N ASN A 98 -2.21 -19.95 13.09
CA ASN A 98 -3.25 -19.01 12.63
C ASN A 98 -2.70 -17.61 12.28
N GLY A 99 -1.52 -17.50 11.68
CA GLY A 99 -0.91 -16.26 11.26
C GLY A 99 -0.99 -16.11 9.74
N SER A 100 -1.83 -15.22 9.26
CA SER A 100 -1.66 -14.67 7.93
C SER A 100 -0.46 -13.72 7.94
N ASN A 101 0.46 -13.90 7.00
CA ASN A 101 1.69 -13.12 6.94
C ASN A 101 1.59 -12.08 5.83
N ILE A 102 1.67 -10.80 6.21
CA ILE A 102 1.76 -9.69 5.27
C ILE A 102 3.21 -9.59 4.80
N LEU A 103 3.44 -9.78 3.50
CA LEU A 103 4.75 -9.61 2.87
C LEU A 103 4.79 -8.29 2.10
N ILE A 104 5.64 -7.37 2.55
CA ILE A 104 5.90 -6.10 1.87
C ILE A 104 6.93 -6.33 0.77
N ASN A 105 6.57 -6.06 -0.49
CA ASN A 105 7.40 -6.24 -1.68
C ASN A 105 8.25 -7.53 -1.67
N PRO A 106 7.60 -8.72 -1.69
CA PRO A 106 8.33 -9.98 -1.69
C PRO A 106 9.20 -10.11 -2.94
N ARG A 107 10.52 -10.13 -2.76
CA ARG A 107 11.52 -10.21 -3.85
C ARG A 107 11.66 -11.59 -4.49
N SER A 108 11.04 -12.62 -3.92
CA SER A 108 11.30 -13.99 -4.31
C SER A 108 10.35 -14.42 -5.43
N ASN A 109 10.91 -14.86 -6.56
CA ASN A 109 10.18 -15.55 -7.63
C ASN A 109 9.46 -16.82 -7.13
N LEU A 110 9.75 -17.27 -5.91
CA LEU A 110 9.09 -18.41 -5.25
C LEU A 110 7.72 -18.03 -4.68
N VAL A 111 7.46 -16.73 -4.43
CA VAL A 111 6.19 -16.25 -3.91
C VAL A 111 5.27 -15.94 -5.09
N LYS A 112 4.36 -16.88 -5.35
CA LYS A 112 3.29 -16.73 -6.33
C LYS A 112 2.00 -16.32 -5.65
N ILE A 113 1.25 -15.46 -6.31
CA ILE A 113 -0.09 -15.07 -5.89
C ILE A 113 -0.98 -16.30 -5.97
N GLN A 114 -1.67 -16.58 -4.87
CA GLN A 114 -2.62 -17.69 -4.75
C GLN A 114 -4.05 -17.17 -4.90
N ALA A 115 -4.99 -18.09 -5.09
CA ALA A 115 -6.40 -17.75 -5.06
C ALA A 115 -6.74 -17.09 -3.71
N LYS A 116 -7.54 -16.01 -3.75
CA LYS A 116 -7.95 -15.24 -2.57
C LYS A 116 -6.80 -14.58 -1.79
N THR A 117 -5.68 -14.30 -2.42
CA THR A 117 -4.64 -13.44 -1.84
C THR A 117 -5.16 -12.00 -1.70
N GLN A 118 -5.06 -11.44 -0.51
CA GLN A 118 -5.35 -10.02 -0.27
C GLN A 118 -4.15 -9.16 -0.66
N GLY A 119 -4.38 -8.12 -1.47
CA GLY A 119 -3.38 -7.12 -1.83
C GLY A 119 -3.56 -5.83 -1.04
N PHE A 120 -2.45 -5.14 -0.77
CA PHE A 120 -2.41 -3.82 -0.15
C PHE A 120 -2.00 -2.79 -1.19
N PHE A 121 -2.87 -1.82 -1.44
CA PHE A 121 -2.73 -0.84 -2.51
C PHE A 121 -2.68 0.59 -1.96
N MET A 122 -1.94 1.46 -2.64
CA MET A 122 -2.13 2.91 -2.56
C MET A 122 -2.95 3.36 -3.79
N ALA A 123 -4.06 4.05 -3.54
CA ALA A 123 -4.96 4.58 -4.56
C ALA A 123 -5.65 5.88 -4.09
N GLN A 124 -6.36 6.58 -4.97
CA GLN A 124 -7.09 7.80 -4.60
C GLN A 124 -8.51 7.52 -4.07
N SER A 125 -9.06 6.34 -4.36
CA SER A 125 -10.38 5.95 -3.87
C SER A 125 -10.54 4.44 -3.78
N ALA A 126 -11.47 3.98 -2.94
CA ALA A 126 -11.84 2.57 -2.84
C ALA A 126 -12.41 1.99 -4.14
N ASP A 127 -13.09 2.82 -4.95
CA ASP A 127 -13.71 2.39 -6.20
C ASP A 127 -12.67 2.06 -7.28
N GLU A 128 -11.52 2.74 -7.27
CA GLU A 128 -10.40 2.42 -8.17
C GLU A 128 -9.80 1.04 -7.90
N VAL A 129 -9.76 0.62 -6.63
CA VAL A 129 -9.15 -0.64 -6.20
C VAL A 129 -10.05 -1.85 -6.51
N LYS A 130 -11.38 -1.64 -6.60
CA LYS A 130 -12.37 -2.69 -6.89
C LYS A 130 -12.47 -3.10 -8.36
N ARG A 131 -11.68 -2.50 -9.25
CA ARG A 131 -11.71 -2.74 -10.70
C ARG A 131 -11.12 -4.09 -11.10
#